data_AF-A0A2G5VQS0-F1
#
_entry.id   AF-A0A2G5VQS0-F1
#
_cell.length_a   1.000
_cell.length_b   1.000
_cell.length_c   1.000
_cell.angle_alpha   90.00
_cell.angle_beta   90.00
_cell.angle_gamma   90.00
#
_symmetry.space_group_name_H-M   'P 1'
#
loop_
_entity.id
_entity.type
_entity.pdbx_description
1 polymer ?
#
loop_
_entity_poly.entity_id
_entity_poly.type
_entity_poly.pdbx_seq_one_letter_code
_entity_poly.pdbx_strand_id
1 'polypeptide(L)'
;MEGATFFYFHIGNISNYDRRILDEYENSGDIEVKVLQEKYERPFYAWQLIEIQDCHMRSKYHSKWTAFIDIDERIHTTRKDKKFIDILNELDSTNTAEVKLPHLKVIKNGETSKFYENSDQVKKEIFTRKYTKTAEPAWFASKAVIRPDRIGIMSIHEAIALEPGFKSMQLDASTVAFRHYKDTLHRVSGNDWAQNETISENPIDSKYTDLLAEKVVQKVENVYKKIPANCSTIPTYMTSSRYFPDPCDKMLLTW
;
A
#
# COMPACT_ATOMS: atom_id res chain seq x y z
N MET A 1 -5.69 -2.23 3.27
CA MET A 1 -5.67 -1.74 4.66
C MET A 1 -6.98 -2.10 5.35
N GLU A 2 -7.00 -2.31 6.66
CA GLU A 2 -8.24 -2.61 7.38
C GLU A 2 -9.21 -1.41 7.33
N GLY A 3 -10.34 -1.58 6.66
CA GLY A 3 -11.43 -0.57 6.64
C GLY A 3 -11.25 0.62 5.69
N ALA A 4 -10.17 0.67 4.89
CA ALA A 4 -10.01 1.70 3.87
C ALA A 4 -10.98 1.47 2.71
N THR A 5 -11.63 2.55 2.24
CA THR A 5 -12.62 2.52 1.16
C THR A 5 -12.17 3.24 -0.11
N PHE A 6 -11.08 4.00 -0.05
CA PHE A 6 -10.55 4.75 -1.17
C PHE A 6 -9.05 5.02 -0.95
N PHE A 7 -8.26 5.10 -2.03
CA PHE A 7 -6.83 5.44 -1.95
C PHE A 7 -6.45 6.56 -2.93
N TYR A 8 -5.60 7.46 -2.47
CA TYR A 8 -4.84 8.35 -3.34
C TYR A 8 -3.47 7.73 -3.58
N PHE A 9 -3.13 7.51 -4.84
CA PHE A 9 -1.81 7.01 -5.24
C PHE A 9 -1.05 8.10 -5.98
N HIS A 10 0.11 8.48 -5.46
CA HIS A 10 1.01 9.42 -6.13
C HIS A 10 2.18 8.68 -6.75
N ILE A 11 2.45 8.96 -8.03
CA ILE A 11 3.47 8.24 -8.81
C ILE A 11 4.58 9.20 -9.22
N GLY A 12 5.79 8.94 -8.71
CA GLY A 12 7.01 9.53 -9.23
C GLY A 12 7.55 8.81 -10.47
N ASN A 13 7.62 7.48 -10.42
CA ASN A 13 8.00 6.62 -11.55
C ASN A 13 7.37 5.23 -11.38
N ILE A 14 6.92 4.61 -12.48
CA ILE A 14 6.32 3.28 -12.46
C ILE A 14 6.56 2.57 -13.79
N SER A 15 6.76 1.25 -13.76
CA SER A 15 6.86 0.48 -14.99
C SER A 15 5.48 0.29 -15.65
N ASN A 16 5.45 0.03 -16.96
CA ASN A 16 4.20 -0.33 -17.64
C ASN A 16 3.58 -1.61 -17.06
N TYR A 17 4.40 -2.53 -16.55
CA TYR A 17 3.92 -3.75 -15.93
C TYR A 17 3.16 -3.44 -14.64
N ASP A 18 3.77 -2.67 -13.73
CA ASP A 18 3.17 -2.30 -12.45
C ASP A 18 2.00 -1.34 -12.63
N ARG A 19 2.02 -0.44 -13.63
CA ARG A 19 0.92 0.49 -13.91
C ARG A 19 -0.41 -0.24 -14.14
N ARG A 20 -0.39 -1.44 -14.72
CA ARG A 20 -1.61 -2.24 -15.01
C ARG A 20 -2.45 -2.54 -13.79
N ILE A 21 -1.84 -2.80 -12.62
CA ILE A 21 -2.61 -3.07 -11.40
C ILE A 21 -3.31 -1.81 -10.90
N LEU A 22 -2.66 -0.65 -11.05
CA LEU A 22 -3.25 0.63 -10.66
C LEU A 22 -4.37 1.04 -11.62
N ASP A 23 -4.20 0.83 -12.93
CA ASP A 23 -5.26 1.09 -13.92
C ASP A 23 -6.52 0.26 -13.62
N GLU A 24 -6.36 -1.01 -13.24
CA GLU A 24 -7.48 -1.85 -12.81
C GLU A 24 -8.23 -1.26 -11.60
N TYR A 25 -7.50 -0.77 -10.59
CA TYR A 25 -8.12 -0.16 -9.41
C TYR A 25 -8.71 1.23 -9.68
N GLU A 26 -8.13 1.99 -10.61
CA GLU A 26 -8.66 3.28 -11.06
C GLU A 26 -9.96 3.06 -11.83
N ASN A 27 -10.01 2.06 -12.72
CA ASN A 27 -11.20 1.68 -13.46
C ASN A 27 -12.36 1.18 -12.58
N SER A 28 -12.07 0.52 -11.45
CA SER A 28 -13.08 0.14 -10.47
C SER A 28 -13.53 1.29 -9.56
N GLY A 29 -12.85 2.44 -9.61
CA GLY A 29 -13.12 3.59 -8.75
C GLY A 29 -12.63 3.43 -7.31
N ASP A 30 -11.74 2.46 -7.06
CA ASP A 30 -11.17 2.22 -5.73
C ASP A 30 -10.03 3.19 -5.40
N ILE A 31 -9.38 3.76 -6.43
CA ILE A 31 -8.25 4.69 -6.29
C ILE A 31 -8.36 5.88 -7.25
N GLU A 32 -7.66 6.96 -6.91
CA GLU A 32 -7.28 8.02 -7.86
C GLU A 32 -5.75 8.06 -7.96
N VAL A 33 -5.23 8.04 -9.19
CA VAL A 33 -3.79 8.10 -9.45
C VAL A 33 -3.37 9.50 -9.88
N LYS A 34 -2.35 10.06 -9.23
CA LYS A 34 -1.73 11.34 -9.59
C LYS A 34 -0.26 11.15 -9.93
N VAL A 35 0.11 11.46 -11.17
CA VAL A 35 1.51 11.47 -11.59
C VAL A 35 2.14 12.79 -11.16
N LEU A 36 3.27 12.72 -10.46
CA LEU A 36 3.94 13.88 -9.87
C LEU A 36 4.94 14.54 -10.83
N GLN A 37 5.29 13.90 -11.94
CA GLN A 37 6.25 14.45 -12.89
C GLN A 37 5.66 15.70 -13.58
N GLU A 38 6.06 16.87 -13.09
CA GLU A 38 5.80 18.16 -13.71
C GLU A 38 6.99 18.60 -14.57
N LYS A 39 6.83 19.72 -15.29
CA LYS A 39 7.92 20.37 -16.05
C LYS A 39 9.17 20.66 -15.21
N TYR A 40 9.03 20.79 -13.90
CA TYR A 40 10.11 21.21 -12.99
C TYR A 40 10.61 20.04 -12.16
N GLU A 41 11.91 19.79 -12.22
CA GLU A 41 12.56 18.86 -11.32
C GLU A 41 12.55 19.39 -9.88
N ARG A 42 12.38 18.47 -8.94
CA ARG A 42 12.44 18.76 -7.50
C ARG A 42 13.22 17.63 -6.82
N PRO A 43 13.93 17.91 -5.70
CA PRO A 43 14.46 16.84 -4.87
C PRO A 43 13.36 15.86 -4.45
N PHE A 44 13.66 14.56 -4.39
CA PHE A 44 12.67 13.52 -4.07
C PHE A 44 11.88 13.83 -2.79
N TYR A 45 12.56 14.34 -1.77
CA TYR A 45 11.93 14.75 -0.51
C TYR A 45 10.85 15.83 -0.68
N ALA A 46 11.01 16.76 -1.63
CA ALA A 46 10.02 17.79 -1.88
C ALA A 46 8.74 17.25 -2.52
N TRP A 47 8.83 16.15 -3.30
CA TRP A 47 7.64 15.47 -3.83
C TRP A 47 6.81 14.87 -2.71
N GLN A 48 7.44 14.20 -1.75
CA GLN A 48 6.77 13.65 -0.56
C GLN A 48 5.99 14.72 0.21
N LEU A 49 6.54 15.93 0.37
CA LEU A 49 5.82 17.03 1.03
C LEU A 49 4.56 17.45 0.26
N ILE A 50 4.62 17.49 -1.08
CA ILE A 50 3.48 17.85 -1.93
C ILE A 50 2.40 16.77 -1.88
N GLU A 51 2.80 15.49 -1.99
CA GLU A 51 1.90 14.33 -1.92
C GLU A 51 1.05 14.35 -0.66
N ILE A 52 1.68 14.67 0.47
CA ILE A 52 1.02 14.71 1.78
C ILE A 52 0.00 15.85 1.85
N GLN A 53 0.34 17.05 1.41
CA GLN A 53 -0.62 18.15 1.41
C GLN A 53 -1.77 17.90 0.42
N ASP A 54 -1.48 17.33 -0.75
CA ASP A 54 -2.50 16.98 -1.74
C ASP A 54 -3.48 15.94 -1.19
N CYS A 55 -2.97 14.85 -0.59
CA CYS A 55 -3.80 13.82 0.05
C CYS A 55 -4.62 14.38 1.22
N HIS A 56 -4.00 15.20 2.09
CA HIS A 56 -4.70 15.88 3.19
C HIS A 56 -5.85 16.74 2.69
N MET A 57 -5.58 17.63 1.74
CA MET A 57 -6.57 18.61 1.27
C MET A 57 -7.69 17.96 0.46
N ARG A 58 -7.40 16.93 -0.34
CA ARG A 58 -8.41 16.18 -1.08
C ARG A 58 -9.31 15.39 -0.17
N SER A 59 -8.74 14.73 0.85
CA SER A 59 -9.51 13.90 1.78
C SER A 59 -10.42 14.66 2.73
N LYS A 60 -10.21 15.99 2.88
CA LYS A 60 -10.90 16.87 3.83
C LYS A 60 -12.42 16.78 3.83
N TYR A 61 -13.06 16.56 2.67
CA TYR A 61 -14.51 16.65 2.54
C TYR A 61 -15.22 15.34 2.18
N HIS A 62 -14.48 14.24 2.01
CA HIS A 62 -15.08 12.94 1.69
C HIS A 62 -14.61 11.81 2.60
N SER A 63 -13.56 12.02 3.41
CA SER A 63 -13.06 11.04 4.37
C SER A 63 -13.17 11.58 5.79
N LYS A 64 -13.73 10.76 6.68
CA LYS A 64 -13.74 11.03 8.11
C LYS A 64 -12.37 10.81 8.75
N TRP A 65 -11.68 9.76 8.30
CA TRP A 65 -10.32 9.41 8.71
C TRP A 65 -9.46 9.18 7.47
N THR A 66 -8.23 9.71 7.47
CA THR A 66 -7.25 9.58 6.39
C THR A 66 -5.94 9.06 6.95
N ALA A 67 -5.43 7.95 6.41
CA ALA A 67 -4.14 7.40 6.77
C ALA A 67 -3.07 7.82 5.75
N PHE A 68 -1.89 8.21 6.25
CA PHE A 68 -0.73 8.52 5.43
C PHE A 68 0.25 7.36 5.55
N ILE A 69 0.31 6.52 4.52
CA ILE A 69 1.15 5.31 4.51
C ILE A 69 1.84 5.12 3.15
N ASP A 70 2.97 4.44 3.17
CA ASP A 70 3.75 4.04 2.00
C ASP A 70 3.31 2.64 1.55
N ILE A 71 3.65 2.24 0.33
CA ILE A 71 3.18 0.96 -0.27
C ILE A 71 3.75 -0.28 0.42
N ASP A 72 4.92 -0.15 1.05
CA ASP A 72 5.61 -1.17 1.83
C ASP A 72 5.24 -1.10 3.32
N GLU A 73 4.10 -0.48 3.65
CA GLU A 73 3.64 -0.29 5.00
C GLU A 73 2.22 -0.85 5.21
N ARG A 74 1.92 -1.26 6.44
CA ARG A 74 0.64 -1.90 6.76
C ARG A 74 0.17 -1.65 8.18
N ILE A 75 -1.01 -1.07 8.31
CA ILE A 75 -1.72 -1.00 9.58
C ILE A 75 -2.33 -2.37 9.89
N HIS A 76 -2.08 -2.86 11.11
CA HIS A 76 -2.59 -4.13 11.61
C HIS A 76 -3.14 -3.94 13.02
N THR A 77 -4.38 -4.35 13.24
CA THR A 77 -4.97 -4.34 14.59
C THR A 77 -4.53 -5.58 15.36
N THR A 78 -3.81 -5.38 16.46
CA THR A 78 -3.29 -6.47 17.30
C THR A 78 -4.38 -6.99 18.26
N ARG A 79 -5.40 -6.17 18.55
CA ARG A 79 -6.56 -6.59 19.35
C ARG A 79 -7.42 -7.61 18.59
N LYS A 80 -7.70 -8.74 19.24
CA LYS A 80 -8.50 -9.83 18.65
C LYS A 80 -10.00 -9.52 18.56
N ASP A 81 -10.49 -8.61 19.39
CA ASP A 81 -11.91 -8.30 19.57
C ASP A 81 -12.40 -7.11 18.75
N LYS A 82 -11.50 -6.37 18.10
CA LYS A 82 -11.81 -5.13 17.39
C LYS A 82 -11.06 -5.04 16.07
N LYS A 83 -11.67 -4.36 15.10
CA LYS A 83 -10.99 -3.88 13.90
C LYS A 83 -10.49 -2.45 14.13
N PHE A 84 -9.59 -1.99 13.28
CA PHE A 84 -9.09 -0.62 13.40
C PHE A 84 -10.20 0.43 13.32
N ILE A 85 -11.21 0.22 12.47
CA ILE A 85 -12.35 1.13 12.35
C ILE A 85 -13.17 1.23 13.64
N ASP A 86 -13.28 0.14 14.41
CA ASP A 86 -13.99 0.14 15.70
C ASP A 86 -13.24 1.03 16.70
N ILE A 87 -11.91 0.94 16.71
CA ILE A 87 -11.05 1.78 17.53
C ILE A 87 -11.23 3.25 17.12
N LEU A 88 -11.18 3.57 15.82
CA LEU A 88 -11.35 4.95 15.34
C LEU A 88 -12.72 5.54 15.70
N ASN A 89 -13.79 4.75 15.64
CA ASN A 89 -15.13 5.20 16.02
C ASN A 89 -15.24 5.53 17.52
N GLU A 90 -14.53 4.80 18.39
CA GLU A 90 -14.47 5.13 19.83
C GLU A 90 -13.79 6.47 20.12
N LEU A 91 -12.95 6.96 19.20
CA LEU A 91 -12.26 8.24 19.33
C LEU A 91 -13.09 9.43 18.83
N ASP A 92 -14.26 9.19 18.23
CA ASP A 92 -15.11 10.26 17.71
C ASP A 92 -15.58 11.22 18.82
N SER A 93 -15.82 10.70 20.02
CA SER A 93 -16.28 11.47 21.18
C SER A 93 -15.16 12.11 22.00
N THR A 94 -13.88 11.98 21.58
CA THR A 94 -12.74 12.40 22.41
C THR A 94 -12.03 13.65 21.92
N ASN A 95 -12.62 14.40 20.98
CA ASN A 95 -11.98 15.52 20.27
C ASN A 95 -10.60 15.14 19.70
N THR A 96 -10.46 13.91 19.22
CA THR A 96 -9.21 13.45 18.61
C THR A 96 -9.21 13.79 17.13
N ALA A 97 -8.17 14.50 16.68
CA ALA A 97 -7.96 14.81 15.27
C ALA A 97 -6.81 14.01 14.66
N GLU A 98 -5.91 13.46 15.47
CA GLU A 98 -4.78 12.68 14.99
C GLU A 98 -4.57 11.46 15.89
N VAL A 99 -4.30 10.33 15.24
CA VAL A 99 -3.90 9.08 15.85
C VAL A 99 -2.51 8.72 15.32
N LYS A 100 -1.49 8.77 16.19
CA LYS A 100 -0.12 8.37 15.87
C LYS A 100 0.06 6.89 16.16
N LEU A 101 0.61 6.18 15.20
CA LEU A 101 0.85 4.74 15.26
C LEU A 101 2.35 4.46 15.38
N PRO A 102 2.78 3.62 16.34
CA PRO A 102 4.18 3.27 16.48
C PRO A 102 4.63 2.41 15.30
N HIS A 103 5.83 2.69 14.83
CA HIS A 103 6.47 1.96 13.75
C HIS A 103 7.06 0.65 14.26
N LEU A 104 6.54 -0.45 13.73
CA LEU A 104 7.02 -1.80 13.92
C LEU A 104 7.83 -2.22 12.69
N LYS A 105 9.14 -2.24 12.83
CA LYS A 105 10.07 -2.59 11.76
C LYS A 105 9.96 -4.07 11.43
N VAL A 106 9.56 -4.43 10.21
CA VAL A 106 9.59 -5.81 9.70
C VAL A 106 10.84 -5.99 8.85
N ILE A 107 11.64 -7.01 9.14
CA ILE A 107 12.90 -7.27 8.43
C ILE A 107 12.61 -7.95 7.10
N LYS A 108 12.70 -7.21 5.99
CA LYS A 108 12.61 -7.74 4.63
C LYS A 108 14.00 -8.02 4.09
N ASN A 109 14.46 -9.25 4.30
CA ASN A 109 15.81 -9.72 3.94
C ASN A 109 15.83 -10.64 2.70
N GLY A 110 14.89 -10.44 1.78
CA GLY A 110 14.80 -11.24 0.57
C GLY A 110 14.31 -10.45 -0.63
N GLU A 111 14.59 -11.00 -1.80
CA GLU A 111 14.08 -10.50 -3.06
C GLU A 111 12.55 -10.60 -3.15
N THR A 112 11.99 -9.77 -4.01
CA THR A 112 10.58 -9.79 -4.40
C THR A 112 10.50 -10.12 -5.89
N SER A 113 9.57 -11.00 -6.25
CA SER A 113 9.38 -11.35 -7.66
C SER A 113 8.99 -10.13 -8.50
N LYS A 114 9.63 -9.98 -9.66
CA LYS A 114 9.37 -8.88 -10.60
C LYS A 114 8.08 -9.07 -11.40
N PHE A 115 7.69 -10.33 -11.65
CA PHE A 115 6.55 -10.68 -12.48
C PHE A 115 5.68 -11.73 -11.81
N TYR A 116 4.41 -11.75 -12.19
CA TYR A 116 3.46 -12.79 -11.87
C TYR A 116 3.74 -14.02 -12.73
N GLU A 117 3.93 -15.16 -12.08
CA GLU A 117 4.15 -16.46 -12.71
C GLU A 117 2.93 -17.36 -12.51
N ASN A 118 2.49 -17.52 -11.24
CA ASN A 118 1.35 -18.35 -10.87
C ASN A 118 0.83 -18.04 -9.46
N SER A 119 -0.33 -18.58 -9.12
CA SER A 119 -0.99 -18.36 -7.83
C SER A 119 -0.19 -18.86 -6.62
N ASP A 120 0.60 -19.93 -6.77
CA ASP A 120 1.38 -20.49 -5.66
C ASP A 120 2.60 -19.63 -5.32
N GLN A 121 3.25 -19.07 -6.35
CA GLN A 121 4.27 -18.04 -6.19
C GLN A 121 3.72 -16.84 -5.41
N VAL A 122 2.57 -16.29 -5.80
CA VAL A 122 1.94 -15.16 -5.09
C VAL A 122 1.68 -15.49 -3.61
N LYS A 123 1.08 -16.65 -3.31
CA LYS A 123 0.79 -17.06 -1.92
C LYS A 123 2.03 -17.14 -1.03
N LYS A 124 3.18 -17.51 -1.61
CA LYS A 124 4.48 -17.61 -0.92
C LYS A 124 5.15 -16.24 -0.77
N GLU A 125 5.01 -15.37 -1.75
CA GLU A 125 5.73 -14.09 -1.84
C GLU A 125 5.05 -12.92 -1.12
N ILE A 126 3.82 -13.08 -0.64
CA ILE A 126 3.14 -12.03 0.14
C ILE A 126 3.92 -11.68 1.41
N PHE A 127 4.28 -10.40 1.54
CA PHE A 127 5.18 -9.92 2.60
C PHE A 127 4.70 -10.26 4.01
N THR A 128 3.39 -10.20 4.24
CA THR A 128 2.79 -10.44 5.56
C THR A 128 2.89 -11.88 6.02
N ARG A 129 3.19 -12.80 5.11
CA ARG A 129 3.46 -14.22 5.40
C ARG A 129 4.95 -14.51 5.40
N LYS A 130 5.66 -13.98 4.41
CA LYS A 130 7.08 -14.24 4.17
C LYS A 130 7.97 -13.62 5.25
N TYR A 131 7.61 -12.43 5.74
CA TYR A 131 8.42 -11.68 6.71
C TYR A 131 7.64 -11.49 8.01
N THR A 132 8.02 -12.27 9.03
CA THR A 132 7.39 -12.30 10.35
C THR A 132 8.25 -11.72 11.46
N LYS A 133 9.56 -11.59 11.23
CA LYS A 133 10.52 -11.05 12.19
C LYS A 133 10.41 -9.54 12.29
N THR A 134 10.29 -9.03 13.53
CA THR A 134 10.19 -7.60 13.80
C THR A 134 11.18 -7.14 14.86
N ALA A 135 11.60 -5.88 14.76
CA ALA A 135 12.25 -5.18 15.88
C ALA A 135 11.19 -4.67 16.88
N GLU A 136 11.64 -4.11 18.00
CA GLU A 136 10.76 -3.44 18.95
C GLU A 136 10.07 -2.21 18.34
N PRO A 137 8.84 -1.86 18.78
CA PRO A 137 8.14 -0.67 18.31
C PRO A 137 8.94 0.61 18.59
N ALA A 138 8.93 1.55 17.64
CA ALA A 138 9.62 2.82 17.76
C ALA A 138 8.78 4.01 17.24
N TRP A 139 9.04 5.21 17.74
CA TRP A 139 8.26 6.41 17.43
C TRP A 139 8.90 7.34 16.39
N PHE A 140 10.20 7.22 16.13
CA PHE A 140 10.96 8.13 15.26
C PHE A 140 10.53 8.11 13.78
N ALA A 141 9.78 7.10 13.35
CA ALA A 141 9.23 6.96 12.01
C ALA A 141 7.74 6.56 12.06
N SER A 142 7.02 7.06 13.08
CA SER A 142 5.58 6.83 13.22
C SER A 142 4.81 7.35 12.00
N LYS A 143 3.58 6.86 11.82
CA LYS A 143 2.63 7.39 10.85
C LYS A 143 1.37 7.84 11.55
N ALA A 144 0.64 8.72 10.87
CA ALA A 144 -0.56 9.34 11.39
C ALA A 144 -1.81 8.88 10.60
N VAL A 145 -2.89 8.70 11.35
CA VAL A 145 -4.25 8.65 10.83
C VAL A 145 -4.99 9.86 11.38
N ILE A 146 -5.52 10.69 10.50
CA ILE A 146 -6.04 12.02 10.88
C ILE A 146 -7.52 12.16 10.53
N ARG A 147 -8.18 13.09 11.19
CA ARG A 147 -9.40 13.72 10.73
C ARG A 147 -9.03 14.90 9.83
N PRO A 148 -9.10 14.76 8.49
CA PRO A 148 -8.56 15.78 7.60
C PRO A 148 -9.30 17.12 7.70
N ASP A 149 -10.55 17.11 8.17
CA ASP A 149 -11.37 18.27 8.47
C ASP A 149 -11.01 19.02 9.78
N ARG A 150 -10.09 18.46 10.59
CA ARG A 150 -9.62 19.01 11.87
C ARG A 150 -8.11 19.32 11.89
N ILE A 151 -7.44 19.11 10.76
CA ILE A 151 -6.01 19.41 10.59
C ILE A 151 -5.84 20.60 9.64
N GLY A 152 -4.99 21.54 10.04
CA GLY A 152 -4.57 22.69 9.23
C GLY A 152 -3.34 22.41 8.37
N ILE A 153 -2.32 21.75 8.93
CA ILE A 153 -1.05 21.46 8.25
C ILE A 153 -0.57 20.06 8.64
N MET A 154 -0.26 19.24 7.64
CA MET A 154 0.39 17.93 7.83
C MET A 154 1.91 17.99 7.58
N SER A 155 2.68 17.21 8.33
CA SER A 155 4.07 16.84 8.03
C SER A 155 4.13 15.36 7.65
N ILE A 156 5.33 14.83 7.43
CA ILE A 156 5.56 13.45 6.98
C ILE A 156 5.04 12.41 7.96
N HIS A 157 5.21 12.68 9.26
CA HIS A 157 4.90 11.72 10.33
C HIS A 157 3.78 12.17 11.25
N GLU A 158 3.40 13.45 11.22
CA GLU A 158 2.46 14.04 12.17
C GLU A 158 1.80 15.31 11.66
N ALA A 159 0.68 15.68 12.28
CA ALA A 159 0.05 16.99 12.14
C ALA A 159 0.87 18.07 12.85
N ILE A 160 1.09 19.19 12.16
CA ILE A 160 1.79 20.37 12.72
C ILE A 160 0.79 21.36 13.32
N ALA A 161 -0.39 21.49 12.70
CA ALA A 161 -1.43 22.40 13.15
C ALA A 161 -2.77 21.68 13.22
N LEU A 162 -3.38 21.68 14.40
CA LEU A 162 -4.70 21.12 14.69
C LEU A 162 -5.71 22.26 14.89
N GLU A 163 -6.98 21.98 14.62
CA GLU A 163 -8.07 22.88 15.01
C GLU A 163 -8.12 23.05 16.54
N PRO A 164 -8.37 24.27 17.06
CA PRO A 164 -8.46 24.52 18.50
C PRO A 164 -9.43 23.56 19.21
N GLY A 165 -8.98 22.98 20.34
CA GLY A 165 -9.77 22.04 21.13
C GLY A 165 -9.65 20.58 20.71
N PHE A 166 -9.01 20.29 19.56
CA PHE A 166 -8.66 18.93 19.15
C PHE A 166 -7.26 18.53 19.61
N LYS A 167 -7.03 17.22 19.73
CA LYS A 167 -5.77 16.65 20.21
C LYS A 167 -5.27 15.49 19.35
N SER A 168 -3.97 15.25 19.45
CA SER A 168 -3.31 14.05 18.97
C SER A 168 -3.30 12.98 20.06
N MET A 169 -3.47 11.72 19.68
CA MET A 169 -3.34 10.58 20.57
C MET A 169 -2.37 9.56 20.01
N GLN A 170 -1.60 8.94 20.88
CA GLN A 170 -0.71 7.83 20.54
C GLN A 170 -1.41 6.52 20.90
N LEU A 171 -1.46 5.57 19.97
CA LEU A 171 -1.90 4.22 20.28
C LEU A 171 -0.71 3.33 20.61
N ASP A 172 -0.92 2.39 21.52
CA ASP A 172 0.08 1.38 21.84
C ASP A 172 0.15 0.29 20.76
N ALA A 173 1.34 -0.27 20.52
CA ALA A 173 1.55 -1.33 19.54
C ALA A 173 0.75 -2.62 19.85
N SER A 174 0.42 -2.85 21.13
CA SER A 174 -0.48 -3.91 21.57
C SER A 174 -1.94 -3.69 21.13
N THR A 175 -2.29 -2.47 20.75
CA THR A 175 -3.61 -2.11 20.22
C THR A 175 -3.61 -2.13 18.71
N VAL A 176 -2.75 -1.31 18.09
CA VAL A 176 -2.58 -1.22 16.64
C VAL A 176 -1.09 -1.08 16.36
N ALA A 177 -0.56 -1.96 15.54
CA ALA A 177 0.80 -1.88 15.05
C ALA A 177 0.80 -1.40 13.59
N PHE A 178 1.71 -0.50 13.29
CA PHE A 178 1.98 -0.09 11.93
C PHE A 178 3.29 -0.74 11.49
N ARG A 179 3.19 -1.73 10.59
CA ARG A 179 4.30 -2.56 10.12
C ARG A 179 4.95 -1.95 8.89
N HIS A 180 6.25 -1.72 8.93
CA HIS A 180 7.05 -1.25 7.79
C HIS A 180 7.99 -2.34 7.31
N TYR A 181 7.81 -2.81 6.08
CA TYR A 181 8.65 -3.83 5.46
C TYR A 181 9.98 -3.24 4.96
N LYS A 182 10.93 -3.09 5.88
CA LYS A 182 12.25 -2.51 5.64
C LYS A 182 13.16 -3.46 4.87
N ASP A 183 13.43 -3.13 3.60
CA ASP A 183 14.37 -3.86 2.74
C ASP A 183 15.82 -3.72 3.23
N THR A 184 16.44 -4.84 3.62
CA THR A 184 17.82 -4.88 4.10
C THR A 184 18.84 -5.20 3.01
N LEU A 185 18.42 -5.47 1.77
CA LEU A 185 19.27 -5.86 0.65
C LEU A 185 19.56 -4.70 -0.31
N HIS A 186 18.55 -3.88 -0.64
CA HIS A 186 18.63 -2.88 -1.72
C HIS A 186 18.67 -1.43 -1.23
N ARG A 187 19.29 -1.20 -0.09
CA ARG A 187 19.25 0.12 0.52
C ARG A 187 20.13 1.12 -0.23
N VAL A 188 19.54 2.26 -0.58
CA VAL A 188 20.24 3.35 -1.30
C VAL A 188 21.12 4.18 -0.36
N SER A 189 20.81 4.28 0.95
CA SER A 189 21.63 5.02 1.92
C SER A 189 21.41 4.65 3.40
N GLY A 190 22.50 4.52 4.17
CA GLY A 190 22.53 4.36 5.65
C GLY A 190 22.74 2.93 6.18
N ASN A 191 22.95 2.80 7.51
CA ASN A 191 23.32 1.54 8.21
C ASN A 191 22.21 0.49 8.21
N ASP A 192 22.51 -0.79 8.00
CA ASP A 192 21.56 -1.92 8.00
C ASP A 192 20.46 -1.75 9.09
N TRP A 193 19.21 -1.74 8.65
CA TRP A 193 18.06 -1.50 9.52
C TRP A 193 17.87 -2.60 10.57
N ALA A 194 18.50 -3.77 10.42
CA ALA A 194 18.51 -4.84 11.42
C ALA A 194 19.67 -4.72 12.43
N GLN A 195 20.65 -3.85 12.19
CA GLN A 195 21.83 -3.76 13.03
C GLN A 195 21.50 -3.15 14.39
N ASN A 196 21.97 -3.79 15.47
CA ASN A 196 21.75 -3.40 16.88
C ASN A 196 20.29 -3.41 17.35
N GLU A 197 19.39 -4.08 16.63
CA GLU A 197 17.99 -4.23 17.03
C GLU A 197 17.76 -5.57 17.72
N THR A 198 16.85 -5.60 18.70
CA THR A 198 16.35 -6.88 19.24
C THR A 198 15.26 -7.38 18.31
N ILE A 199 15.53 -8.48 17.61
CA ILE A 199 14.60 -9.06 16.62
C ILE A 199 13.91 -10.29 17.20
N SER A 200 12.58 -10.31 17.10
CA SER A 200 11.75 -11.43 17.56
C SER A 200 10.74 -11.86 16.49
N GLU A 201 10.23 -13.08 16.60
CA GLU A 201 9.15 -13.57 15.74
C GLU A 201 7.83 -12.93 16.16
N ASN A 202 7.16 -12.30 15.19
CA ASN A 202 5.88 -11.63 15.38
C ASN A 202 4.99 -11.85 14.15
N PRO A 203 4.50 -13.07 13.91
CA PRO A 203 3.63 -13.37 12.79
C PRO A 203 2.25 -12.69 12.95
N ILE A 204 1.66 -12.29 11.83
CA ILE A 204 0.24 -11.90 11.80
C ILE A 204 -0.60 -13.18 11.80
N ASP A 205 -1.79 -13.12 12.39
CA ASP A 205 -2.76 -14.22 12.43
C ASP A 205 -2.93 -14.90 11.05
N SER A 206 -2.87 -16.24 11.05
CA SER A 206 -2.89 -17.04 9.83
C SER A 206 -4.21 -16.89 9.07
N LYS A 207 -5.34 -16.83 9.76
CA LYS A 207 -6.66 -16.66 9.12
C LYS A 207 -6.73 -15.37 8.33
N TYR A 208 -6.16 -14.29 8.86
CA TYR A 208 -6.10 -13.01 8.15
C TYR A 208 -5.15 -13.05 6.96
N THR A 209 -3.96 -13.63 7.13
CA THR A 209 -2.98 -13.74 6.03
C THR A 209 -3.41 -14.75 4.96
N ASP A 210 -4.24 -15.72 5.29
CA ASP A 210 -4.97 -16.62 4.38
C ASP A 210 -5.99 -15.89 3.52
N LEU A 211 -6.89 -15.15 4.14
CA LEU A 211 -7.86 -14.35 3.41
C LEU A 211 -7.17 -13.30 2.52
N LEU A 212 -6.14 -12.62 3.02
CA LEU A 212 -5.40 -11.65 2.23
C LEU A 212 -4.80 -12.30 0.99
N ALA A 213 -4.16 -13.46 1.12
CA ALA A 213 -3.52 -14.11 0.00
C ALA A 213 -4.51 -14.56 -1.06
N GLU A 214 -5.66 -15.10 -0.65
CA GLU A 214 -6.73 -15.43 -1.57
C GLU A 214 -7.17 -14.21 -2.38
N LYS A 215 -7.38 -13.07 -1.72
CA LYS A 215 -7.80 -11.81 -2.38
C LYS A 215 -6.73 -11.24 -3.31
N VAL A 216 -5.46 -11.30 -2.89
CA VAL A 216 -4.33 -10.86 -3.75
C VAL A 216 -4.21 -11.76 -4.97
N VAL A 217 -4.30 -13.08 -4.81
CA VAL A 217 -4.29 -14.03 -5.94
C VAL A 217 -5.43 -13.73 -6.92
N GLN A 218 -6.66 -13.58 -6.43
CA GLN A 218 -7.82 -13.26 -7.27
C GLN A 218 -7.58 -12.00 -8.11
N LYS A 219 -7.06 -10.93 -7.50
CA LYS A 219 -6.82 -9.67 -8.20
C LYS A 219 -5.63 -9.76 -9.19
N VAL A 220 -4.51 -10.38 -8.79
CA VAL A 220 -3.34 -10.54 -9.66
C VAL A 220 -3.66 -11.44 -10.85
N GLU A 221 -4.42 -12.53 -10.64
CA GLU A 221 -4.91 -13.35 -11.76
C GLU A 221 -5.80 -12.55 -12.69
N ASN A 222 -6.76 -11.78 -12.17
CA ASN A 222 -7.64 -10.96 -13.00
C ASN A 222 -6.87 -9.99 -13.92
N VAL A 223 -5.80 -9.37 -13.41
CA VAL A 223 -5.03 -8.37 -14.15
C VAL A 223 -4.00 -8.98 -15.09
N TYR A 224 -3.28 -10.01 -14.64
CA TYR A 224 -2.09 -10.49 -15.33
C TYR A 224 -2.28 -11.81 -16.08
N LYS A 225 -3.28 -12.62 -15.73
CA LYS A 225 -3.55 -13.89 -16.42
C LYS A 225 -4.17 -13.61 -17.78
N LYS A 226 -3.44 -13.90 -18.85
CA LYS A 226 -3.95 -13.83 -20.22
C LYS A 226 -4.77 -15.08 -20.52
N ILE A 227 -5.99 -14.91 -21.00
CA ILE A 227 -6.82 -16.01 -21.52
C ILE A 227 -6.50 -16.17 -23.01
N PRO A 228 -6.06 -17.36 -23.47
CA PRO A 228 -5.86 -17.65 -24.88
C PRO A 228 -7.10 -17.33 -25.72
N ALA A 229 -6.90 -16.69 -26.88
CA ALA A 229 -7.99 -16.55 -27.82
C ALA A 229 -8.38 -17.93 -28.37
N ASN A 230 -9.68 -18.20 -28.48
CA ASN A 230 -10.12 -19.43 -29.12
C ASN A 230 -9.98 -19.28 -30.65
N CYS A 231 -8.85 -19.70 -31.19
CA CYS A 231 -8.51 -19.58 -32.60
C CYS A 231 -9.55 -20.19 -33.55
N SER A 232 -10.30 -21.21 -33.12
CA SER A 232 -11.38 -21.80 -33.92
C SER A 232 -12.59 -20.88 -34.11
N THR A 233 -12.71 -19.84 -33.28
CA THR A 233 -13.81 -18.87 -33.33
C THR A 233 -13.44 -17.57 -34.02
N ILE A 234 -12.17 -17.37 -34.38
CA ILE A 234 -11.71 -16.15 -35.06
C ILE A 234 -11.93 -16.33 -36.56
N PRO A 235 -12.81 -15.54 -37.20
CA PRO A 235 -13.01 -15.63 -38.64
C PRO A 235 -11.71 -15.31 -39.39
N THR A 236 -11.37 -16.12 -40.40
CA THR A 236 -10.13 -15.97 -41.17
C THR A 236 -9.98 -14.58 -41.80
N TYR A 237 -11.08 -13.91 -42.14
CA TYR A 237 -11.03 -12.55 -42.68
C TYR A 237 -10.45 -11.54 -41.67
N MET A 238 -10.60 -11.75 -40.35
CA MET A 238 -10.07 -10.81 -39.35
C MET A 238 -8.54 -10.80 -39.32
N THR A 239 -7.89 -11.95 -39.58
CA THR A 239 -6.44 -12.07 -39.61
C THR A 239 -5.86 -11.82 -41.00
N SER A 240 -6.64 -12.07 -42.06
CA SER A 240 -6.17 -11.94 -43.46
C SER A 240 -6.52 -10.62 -44.15
N SER A 241 -7.55 -9.89 -43.72
CA SER A 241 -8.01 -8.66 -44.41
C SER A 241 -7.14 -7.43 -44.13
N ARG A 242 -6.32 -7.49 -43.08
CA ARG A 242 -5.42 -6.42 -42.63
C ARG A 242 -4.16 -7.07 -42.07
N TYR A 243 -3.02 -6.40 -42.23
CA TYR A 243 -1.74 -6.84 -41.67
C TYR A 243 -1.70 -6.58 -40.15
N PHE A 244 -2.59 -7.22 -39.41
CA PHE A 244 -2.54 -7.25 -37.95
C PHE A 244 -1.85 -8.52 -37.47
N PRO A 245 -1.13 -8.47 -36.34
CA PRO A 245 -0.59 -9.67 -35.74
C PRO A 245 -1.69 -10.70 -35.46
N ASP A 246 -1.53 -11.92 -35.99
CA ASP A 246 -2.45 -13.00 -35.65
C ASP A 246 -2.27 -13.35 -34.16
N PRO A 247 -3.30 -13.19 -33.32
CA PRO A 247 -3.21 -13.56 -31.91
C PRO A 247 -2.90 -15.06 -31.72
N CYS A 248 -3.20 -15.90 -32.71
CA CYS A 248 -2.90 -17.34 -32.70
C CYS A 248 -1.43 -17.66 -33.03
N ASP A 249 -0.74 -16.78 -33.76
CA ASP A 249 0.68 -16.96 -34.11
C ASP A 249 1.63 -16.40 -33.03
N LYS A 250 1.24 -15.29 -32.37
CA LYS A 250 2.07 -14.60 -31.35
C LYS A 250 1.89 -15.11 -29.92
N MET A 251 0.95 -16.03 -29.70
CA MET A 251 0.69 -16.58 -28.36
C MET A 251 1.85 -17.39 -27.76
N LEU A 252 2.85 -17.76 -28.57
CA LEU A 252 4.04 -18.53 -28.14
C LEU A 252 5.23 -17.67 -27.68
N LEU A 253 5.15 -16.34 -27.78
CA LEU A 253 6.21 -15.42 -27.36
C LEU A 253 5.64 -14.43 -26.35
N THR A 254 5.62 -14.87 -25.08
CA THR A 254 5.15 -14.11 -23.92
C THR A 254 5.93 -12.80 -23.76
N TRP A 255 5.18 -11.69 -23.74
CA TRP A 255 5.53 -10.44 -23.04
C TRP A 255 4.95 -10.48 -21.63
#